data_AF-A0A954HHG6-F1
#
_entry.id   AF-A0A954HHG6-F1
#
_cell.length_a   1.000
_cell.length_b   1.000
_cell.length_c   1.000
_cell.angle_alpha   90.00
_cell.angle_beta   90.00
_cell.angle_gamma   90.00
#
_symmetry.space_group_name_H-M   'P 1'
#
loop_
_entity.id
_entity.type
_entity.pdbx_description
1 polymer ?
#
loop_
_entity_poly.entity_id
_entity_poly.type
_entity_poly.pdbx_seq_one_letter_code
_entity_poly.pdbx_strand_id
1 'polypeptide(L)'
;MDSKHSRAPKQLGDFGEGLVTYALIRKGFEVACVDHVGADLIAERDGNRIAVSVKSRLFRVGSRESRVTVFRDDHLDKLDHFAERFSLEPVLAQVICLADDRLIHLFIMKSADIRSKLKKVKHGYSLNYGEAKLEITTTLPFVDYSCWKDETIQDGLFVKPSE
;
A
#
# COMPACT_ATOMS: atom_id res chain seq x y z
N MET A 1 -5.88 -15.49 -20.49
CA MET A 1 -7.17 -15.10 -19.88
C MET A 1 -7.26 -13.58 -20.00
N ASP A 2 -8.18 -13.09 -20.84
CA ASP A 2 -8.26 -11.67 -21.18
C ASP A 2 -8.48 -10.82 -19.92
N SER A 3 -7.43 -10.08 -19.54
CA SER A 3 -7.36 -9.28 -18.32
C SER A 3 -8.28 -8.05 -18.33
N LYS A 4 -8.92 -7.74 -19.48
CA LYS A 4 -9.73 -6.54 -19.68
C LYS A 4 -11.04 -6.47 -18.88
N HIS A 5 -11.56 -7.61 -18.41
CA HIS A 5 -12.81 -7.67 -17.63
C HIS A 5 -12.65 -8.30 -16.24
N SER A 6 -11.41 -8.51 -15.79
CA SER A 6 -11.18 -9.12 -14.48
C SER A 6 -11.52 -8.13 -13.35
N ARG A 7 -12.30 -8.59 -12.36
CA ARG A 7 -12.56 -7.86 -11.10
C ARG A 7 -11.38 -7.93 -10.13
N ALA A 8 -10.34 -8.72 -10.45
CA ALA A 8 -9.20 -8.95 -9.58
C ALA A 8 -8.48 -7.66 -9.12
N PRO A 9 -8.29 -6.62 -9.97
CA PRO A 9 -7.69 -5.36 -9.50
C PRO A 9 -8.51 -4.67 -8.41
N LYS A 10 -9.85 -4.66 -8.54
CA LYS A 10 -10.72 -4.07 -7.50
C LYS A 10 -10.67 -4.90 -6.22
N GLN A 11 -10.77 -6.22 -6.33
CA GLN A 11 -10.68 -7.12 -5.17
C GLN A 11 -9.32 -7.05 -4.46
N LEU A 12 -8.23 -6.84 -5.19
CA LEU A 12 -6.90 -6.61 -4.61
C LEU A 12 -6.80 -5.24 -3.92
N GLY A 13 -7.52 -4.24 -4.44
CA GLY A 13 -7.74 -2.96 -3.76
C GLY A 13 -8.44 -3.17 -2.42
N ASP A 14 -9.60 -3.84 -2.42
CA ASP A 14 -10.39 -4.13 -1.22
C ASP A 14 -9.58 -4.93 -0.18
N PHE A 15 -8.77 -5.90 -0.63
CA PHE A 15 -7.82 -6.62 0.24
C PHE A 15 -6.82 -5.67 0.91
N GLY A 16 -6.23 -4.75 0.14
CA GLY A 16 -5.27 -3.78 0.67
C GLY A 16 -5.91 -2.83 1.68
N GLU A 17 -7.11 -2.34 1.40
CA GLU A 17 -7.87 -1.50 2.33
C GLU A 17 -8.13 -2.23 3.65
N GLY A 18 -8.52 -3.51 3.59
CA GLY A 18 -8.70 -4.36 4.76
C GLY A 18 -7.39 -4.59 5.53
N LEU A 19 -6.29 -4.86 4.83
CA LEU A 19 -4.98 -5.10 5.47
C LEU A 19 -4.44 -3.83 6.16
N VAL A 20 -4.59 -2.67 5.51
CA VAL A 20 -4.22 -1.37 6.09
C VAL A 20 -5.09 -1.05 7.30
N THR A 21 -6.40 -1.29 7.21
CA THR A 21 -7.33 -1.16 8.34
C THR A 21 -6.87 -2.02 9.52
N TYR A 22 -6.57 -3.29 9.29
CA TYR A 22 -6.04 -4.18 10.31
C TYR A 22 -4.73 -3.66 10.93
N ALA A 23 -3.78 -3.20 10.11
CA ALA A 23 -2.52 -2.66 10.59
C ALA A 23 -2.70 -1.38 11.44
N LEU A 24 -3.61 -0.49 11.05
CA LEU A 24 -3.93 0.73 11.80
C LEU A 24 -4.64 0.41 13.12
N ILE A 25 -5.60 -0.53 13.14
CA ILE A 25 -6.25 -1.01 14.37
C ILE A 25 -5.21 -1.60 15.33
N ARG A 26 -4.27 -2.41 14.82
CA ARG A 26 -3.16 -2.97 15.62
C ARG A 26 -2.25 -1.88 16.21
N LYS A 27 -2.27 -0.68 15.66
CA LYS A 27 -1.55 0.51 16.15
C LYS A 27 -2.44 1.44 16.99
N GLY A 28 -3.66 1.00 17.32
CA GLY A 28 -4.59 1.74 18.18
C GLY A 28 -5.38 2.84 17.49
N PHE A 29 -5.44 2.85 16.16
CA PHE A 29 -6.33 3.76 15.44
C PHE A 29 -7.74 3.20 15.34
N GLU A 30 -8.73 4.07 15.49
CA GLU A 30 -10.08 3.84 14.98
C GLU A 30 -10.10 4.18 13.48
N VAL A 31 -10.79 3.37 12.67
CA VAL A 31 -10.74 3.47 11.21
C VAL A 31 -12.15 3.42 10.63
N ALA A 32 -12.43 4.28 9.65
CA ALA A 32 -13.65 4.23 8.84
C ALA A 32 -13.30 4.24 7.35
N CYS A 33 -14.00 3.42 6.57
CA CYS A 33 -13.89 3.41 5.11
C CYS A 33 -14.60 4.62 4.51
N VAL A 34 -14.05 5.16 3.42
CA VAL A 34 -14.62 6.29 2.71
C VAL A 34 -14.85 5.92 1.26
N ASP A 35 -16.05 6.17 0.75
CA ASP A 35 -16.37 6.06 -0.67
C ASP A 35 -16.29 7.44 -1.34
N HIS A 36 -15.06 7.95 -1.49
CA HIS A 36 -14.79 9.26 -2.10
C HIS A 36 -13.49 9.26 -2.89
N VAL A 37 -13.40 10.10 -3.92
CA VAL A 37 -12.16 10.30 -4.66
C VAL A 37 -11.11 10.96 -3.76
N GLY A 38 -9.94 10.34 -3.64
CA GLY A 38 -8.76 10.93 -3.00
C GLY A 38 -8.29 10.19 -1.75
N ALA A 39 -9.21 9.59 -0.98
CA ALA A 39 -8.87 8.77 0.17
C ALA A 39 -9.80 7.55 0.24
N ASP A 40 -9.25 6.44 0.69
CA ASP A 40 -9.95 5.16 0.82
C ASP A 40 -10.36 4.92 2.28
N LEU A 41 -9.59 5.45 3.24
CA LEU A 41 -9.86 5.37 4.68
C LEU A 41 -9.67 6.73 5.36
N ILE A 42 -10.35 6.93 6.49
CA ILE A 42 -9.97 7.89 7.51
C ILE A 42 -9.65 7.14 8.79
N ALA A 43 -8.66 7.61 9.53
CA ALA A 43 -8.29 7.02 10.81
C ALA A 43 -7.97 8.08 11.85
N GLU A 44 -8.25 7.77 13.11
CA GLU A 44 -8.02 8.66 14.24
C GLU A 44 -7.37 7.90 15.39
N ARG A 45 -6.43 8.57 16.07
CA ARG A 45 -5.89 8.14 17.34
C ARG A 45 -5.40 9.35 18.13
N ASP A 46 -5.90 9.53 19.35
CA ASP A 46 -5.41 10.54 20.31
C ASP A 46 -5.36 11.97 19.70
N GLY A 47 -6.35 12.34 18.88
CA GLY A 47 -6.43 13.60 18.16
C GLY A 47 -5.62 13.66 16.84
N ASN A 48 -4.81 12.65 16.54
CA ASN A 48 -4.13 12.51 15.26
C ASN A 48 -5.09 11.91 14.22
N ARG A 49 -5.57 12.74 13.31
CA ARG A 49 -6.55 12.38 12.29
C ARG A 49 -5.90 12.34 10.92
N ILE A 50 -5.97 11.19 10.25
CA ILE A 50 -5.31 10.96 8.96
C ILE A 50 -6.33 10.57 7.88
N ALA A 51 -6.11 11.04 6.66
CA ALA A 51 -6.76 10.54 5.46
C ALA A 51 -5.78 9.60 4.76
N VAL A 52 -6.20 8.38 4.44
CA VAL A 52 -5.32 7.36 3.87
C VAL A 52 -5.77 7.01 2.47
N SER A 53 -4.89 7.18 1.48
CA SER A 53 -5.06 6.49 0.19
C SER A 53 -4.25 5.20 0.16
N VAL A 54 -4.93 4.10 -0.18
CA VAL A 54 -4.38 2.76 -0.28
C VAL A 54 -4.05 2.45 -1.73
N LYS A 55 -2.89 1.83 -1.95
CA LYS A 55 -2.48 1.29 -3.24
C LYS A 55 -1.96 -0.11 -3.02
N SER A 56 -2.49 -1.06 -3.78
CA SER A 56 -2.10 -2.47 -3.71
C SER A 56 -1.47 -2.91 -5.01
N ARG A 57 -0.40 -3.71 -4.93
CA ARG A 57 0.21 -4.35 -6.08
C ARG A 57 0.54 -5.80 -5.77
N LEU A 58 0.16 -6.69 -6.68
CA LEU A 58 0.50 -8.11 -6.62
C LEU A 58 1.56 -8.41 -7.69
N PHE A 59 2.72 -8.87 -7.26
CA PHE A 59 3.71 -9.50 -8.10
C PHE A 59 3.41 -11.01 -8.13
N ARG A 60 2.94 -11.48 -9.28
CA ARG A 60 2.64 -12.89 -9.50
C ARG A 60 3.92 -13.72 -9.56
N VAL A 61 3.77 -15.03 -9.37
CA VAL A 61 4.85 -16.01 -9.53
C VAL A 61 5.58 -15.81 -10.86
N GLY A 62 6.90 -15.70 -10.81
CA GLY A 62 7.77 -15.48 -11.97
C GLY A 62 7.79 -14.04 -12.49
N SER A 63 7.25 -13.06 -11.76
CA SER A 63 7.30 -11.65 -12.18
C SER A 63 8.74 -11.14 -12.25
N ARG A 64 9.07 -10.48 -13.37
CA ARG A 64 10.37 -9.81 -13.59
C ARG A 64 10.28 -8.28 -13.47
N GLU A 65 9.15 -7.78 -13.00
CA GLU A 65 8.93 -6.35 -12.82
C GLU A 65 9.89 -5.79 -11.75
N SER A 66 10.35 -4.56 -11.93
CA SER A 66 11.21 -3.92 -10.93
C SER A 66 10.45 -3.69 -9.62
N ARG A 67 11.13 -3.96 -8.48
CA ARG A 67 10.63 -3.73 -7.12
C ARG A 67 10.71 -2.25 -6.73
N VAL A 68 10.03 -1.42 -7.53
CA VAL A 68 9.93 0.04 -7.37
C VAL A 68 8.48 0.45 -7.57
N THR A 69 8.02 1.38 -6.75
CA THR A 69 6.73 2.06 -6.90
C THR A 69 6.97 3.54 -7.14
N VAL A 70 6.12 4.14 -7.99
CA VAL A 70 6.05 5.59 -8.17
C VAL A 70 4.75 6.10 -7.59
N PHE A 71 4.84 6.93 -6.56
CA PHE A 71 3.71 7.70 -6.04
C PHE A 71 3.47 8.88 -6.96
N ARG A 72 2.37 8.81 -7.71
CA ARG A 72 2.08 9.78 -8.77
C ARG A 72 1.62 11.12 -8.21
N ASP A 73 2.05 12.21 -8.84
CA ASP A 73 1.67 13.57 -8.44
C ASP A 73 0.14 13.75 -8.39
N ASP A 74 -0.57 13.31 -9.42
CA ASP A 74 -2.04 13.43 -9.51
C ASP A 74 -2.81 12.63 -8.45
N HIS A 75 -2.19 11.58 -7.89
CA HIS A 75 -2.78 10.84 -6.76
C HIS A 75 -2.52 11.56 -5.44
N LEU A 76 -1.32 12.10 -5.25
CA LEU A 76 -0.99 12.87 -4.06
C LEU A 76 -1.82 14.16 -3.99
N ASP A 77 -2.02 14.85 -5.12
CA ASP A 77 -2.81 16.08 -5.18
C ASP A 77 -4.28 15.84 -4.78
N LYS A 78 -4.87 14.71 -5.23
CA LYS A 78 -6.25 14.32 -4.84
C LYS A 78 -6.36 13.98 -3.36
N LEU A 79 -5.36 13.28 -2.82
CA LEU A 79 -5.30 12.95 -1.40
C LEU A 79 -5.15 14.21 -0.55
N ASP A 80 -4.25 15.12 -0.93
CA ASP A 80 -4.02 16.38 -0.23
C ASP A 80 -5.31 17.24 -0.23
N HIS A 81 -5.99 17.34 -1.37
CA HIS A 81 -7.26 18.08 -1.47
C HIS A 81 -8.38 17.48 -0.62
N PHE A 82 -8.50 16.15 -0.60
CA PHE A 82 -9.44 15.47 0.29
C PHE A 82 -9.11 15.76 1.76
N ALA A 83 -7.84 15.60 2.14
CA ALA A 83 -7.39 15.76 3.51
C ALA A 83 -7.59 17.20 4.02
N GLU A 84 -7.30 18.21 3.18
CA GLU A 84 -7.52 19.63 3.48
C GLU A 84 -8.99 19.91 3.82
N ARG A 85 -9.92 19.40 3.01
CA ARG A 85 -11.37 19.61 3.19
C ARG A 85 -11.90 19.11 4.54
N PHE A 86 -11.27 18.07 5.10
CA PHE A 86 -11.70 17.45 6.36
C PHE A 86 -10.74 17.73 7.54
N SER A 87 -9.73 18.57 7.32
CA SER A 87 -8.66 18.88 8.28
C SER A 87 -7.99 17.62 8.81
N LEU A 88 -7.54 16.77 7.88
CA LEU A 88 -6.84 15.51 8.11
C LEU A 88 -5.40 15.61 7.59
N GLU A 89 -4.48 14.82 8.14
CA GLU A 89 -3.14 14.67 7.58
C GLU A 89 -3.16 13.64 6.43
N PRO A 90 -2.70 14.00 5.21
CA PRO A 90 -2.69 13.09 4.06
C PRO A 90 -1.59 12.03 4.18
N VAL A 91 -1.98 10.76 4.10
CA VAL A 91 -1.11 9.58 4.22
C VAL A 91 -1.34 8.62 3.06
N LEU A 92 -0.26 8.07 2.51
CA LEU A 92 -0.33 7.03 1.48
C LEU A 92 0.14 5.70 2.07
N ALA A 93 -0.67 4.66 1.90
CA ALA A 93 -0.37 3.29 2.28
C ALA A 93 -0.16 2.42 1.02
N GLN A 94 1.03 1.86 0.86
CA GLN A 94 1.41 1.00 -0.25
C GLN A 94 1.55 -0.45 0.22
N VAL A 95 0.62 -1.29 -0.22
CA VAL A 95 0.64 -2.75 -0.02
C VAL A 95 1.31 -3.41 -1.23
N ILE A 96 2.33 -4.22 -0.99
CA ILE A 96 3.06 -4.99 -2.01
C ILE A 96 3.00 -6.46 -1.63
N CYS A 97 2.32 -7.26 -2.45
CA CYS A 97 2.25 -8.71 -2.32
C CYS A 97 3.24 -9.35 -3.28
N LEU A 98 4.21 -10.10 -2.76
CA LEU A 98 5.26 -10.77 -3.51
C LEU A 98 5.05 -12.29 -3.41
N ALA A 99 4.43 -12.88 -4.43
CA ALA A 99 4.04 -14.30 -4.39
C ALA A 99 5.24 -15.24 -4.28
N ASP A 100 6.31 -15.00 -5.05
CA ASP A 100 7.52 -15.84 -5.02
C ASP A 100 8.23 -15.79 -3.65
N ASP A 101 8.25 -14.62 -3.01
CA ASP A 101 8.90 -14.44 -1.72
C ASP A 101 7.99 -14.84 -0.54
N ARG A 102 6.68 -15.06 -0.79
CA ARG A 102 5.65 -15.29 0.24
C ARG A 102 5.60 -14.16 1.27
N LEU A 103 5.71 -12.93 0.77
CA LEU A 103 5.79 -11.71 1.57
C LEU A 103 4.69 -10.73 1.20
N ILE A 104 4.18 -10.04 2.22
CA ILE A 104 3.41 -8.82 2.04
C ILE A 104 4.11 -7.69 2.78
N HIS A 105 4.47 -6.64 2.06
CA HIS A 105 4.99 -5.41 2.63
C HIS A 105 3.91 -4.34 2.67
N LEU A 106 3.87 -3.58 3.76
CA LEU A 106 3.08 -2.37 3.89
C LEU A 106 4.03 -1.22 4.25
N PHE A 107 4.03 -0.20 3.41
CA PHE A 107 4.71 1.08 3.66
C PHE A 107 3.67 2.17 3.83
N ILE A 108 3.72 2.91 4.94
CA ILE A 108 2.84 4.04 5.22
C ILE A 108 3.71 5.29 5.38
N MET A 109 3.39 6.35 4.65
CA MET A 109 4.13 7.62 4.66
C MET A 109 3.19 8.80 4.51
N LYS A 110 3.53 9.94 5.12
CA LYS A 110 2.82 11.20 4.89
C LYS A 110 3.08 11.71 3.47
N SER A 111 2.08 12.33 2.86
CA SER A 111 2.22 12.97 1.53
C SER A 111 3.35 14.00 1.52
N ALA A 112 3.47 14.82 2.58
CA ALA A 112 4.55 15.79 2.73
C ALA A 112 5.95 15.16 2.74
N ASP A 113 6.11 14.02 3.42
CA ASP A 113 7.38 13.28 3.47
C ASP A 113 7.71 12.63 2.12
N ILE A 114 6.71 12.08 1.42
CA ILE A 114 6.88 11.57 0.06
C ILE A 114 7.41 12.68 -0.86
N ARG A 115 6.80 13.87 -0.78
CA ARG A 115 7.14 15.01 -1.66
C ARG A 115 8.52 15.61 -1.38
N SER A 116 8.96 15.59 -0.12
CA SER A 116 10.19 16.27 0.30
C SER A 116 11.39 15.34 0.45
N LYS A 117 11.19 14.05 0.74
CA LYS A 117 12.27 13.13 1.12
C LYS A 117 12.51 12.00 0.11
N LEU A 118 11.53 11.64 -0.72
CA LEU A 118 11.74 10.62 -1.75
C LEU A 118 12.31 11.21 -3.05
N LYS A 119 13.00 10.36 -3.82
CA LYS A 119 13.58 10.76 -5.10
C LYS A 119 12.47 11.11 -6.10
N LYS A 120 12.44 12.37 -6.53
CA LYS A 120 11.56 12.85 -7.61
C LYS A 120 11.88 12.15 -8.94
N VAL A 121 10.84 11.76 -9.66
CA VAL A 121 10.86 11.22 -11.02
C VAL A 121 9.82 11.96 -11.87
N LYS A 122 9.77 11.70 -13.19
CA LYS A 122 9.00 12.47 -14.17
C LYS A 122 7.54 12.77 -13.77
N HIS A 123 6.86 11.81 -13.13
CA HIS A 123 5.44 11.92 -12.79
C HIS A 123 5.15 11.65 -11.30
N GLY A 124 6.14 11.84 -10.42
CA GLY A 124 5.94 11.57 -9.00
C GLY A 124 7.22 11.29 -8.24
N TYR A 125 7.15 10.40 -7.26
CA TYR A 125 8.23 10.10 -6.32
C TYR A 125 8.44 8.59 -6.21
N SER A 126 9.69 8.16 -6.29
CA SER A 126 10.03 6.73 -6.31
C SER A 126 10.39 6.17 -4.93
N LEU A 127 9.85 5.00 -4.62
CA LEU A 127 10.24 4.16 -3.48
C LEU A 127 10.78 2.83 -3.99
N ASN A 128 12.01 2.50 -3.60
CA ASN A 128 12.63 1.22 -3.94
C ASN A 128 12.51 0.25 -2.76
N TYR A 129 12.04 -0.95 -3.04
CA TYR A 129 11.89 -2.06 -2.08
C TYR A 129 12.45 -3.36 -2.67
N GLY A 130 13.39 -3.24 -3.61
CA GLY A 130 14.25 -4.35 -4.00
C GLY A 130 15.08 -4.83 -2.81
N GLU A 131 15.45 -6.10 -2.80
CA GLU A 131 16.15 -6.76 -1.69
C GLU A 131 17.33 -5.93 -1.16
N ALA A 132 18.20 -5.43 -2.06
CA ALA A 132 19.36 -4.60 -1.70
C ALA A 132 19.04 -3.21 -1.13
N LYS A 133 17.80 -2.74 -1.24
CA LYS A 133 17.35 -1.42 -0.76
C LYS A 133 16.30 -1.51 0.34
N LEU A 134 15.71 -2.68 0.57
CA LEU A 134 14.61 -2.87 1.50
C LEU A 134 15.01 -2.47 2.92
N GLU A 135 16.15 -2.96 3.42
CA GLU A 135 16.63 -2.63 4.78
C GLU A 135 16.76 -1.11 4.99
N ILE A 136 17.41 -0.43 4.04
CA ILE A 136 17.54 1.04 4.07
C ILE A 136 16.17 1.70 4.05
N THR A 137 15.28 1.29 3.14
CA THR A 137 13.94 1.89 3.01
C THR A 137 13.11 1.71 4.29
N THR A 138 13.15 0.54 4.91
CA THR A 138 12.36 0.23 6.12
C THR A 138 12.87 0.89 7.39
N THR A 139 14.10 1.40 7.37
CA THR A 139 14.72 2.10 8.52
C THR A 139 14.64 3.62 8.39
N LEU A 140 14.08 4.15 7.30
CA LEU A 140 13.85 5.58 7.14
C LEU A 140 12.85 6.08 8.19
N PRO A 141 13.15 7.17 8.93
CA PRO A 141 12.33 7.61 10.07
C PRO A 141 10.93 8.13 9.69
N PHE A 142 10.69 8.37 8.41
CA PHE A 142 9.41 8.83 7.86
C PHE A 142 8.62 7.71 7.17
N VAL A 143 9.14 6.49 7.20
CA VAL A 143 8.48 5.29 6.67
C VAL A 143 8.02 4.45 7.85
N ASP A 144 6.71 4.33 8.00
CA ASP A 144 6.16 3.29 8.84
C ASP A 144 6.06 2.01 8.00
N TYR A 145 6.61 0.92 8.54
CA TYR A 145 6.71 -0.35 7.85
C TYR A 145 6.05 -1.48 8.64
N SER A 146 5.32 -2.34 7.94
CA SER A 146 4.79 -3.60 8.47
C SER A 146 4.97 -4.70 7.44
N CYS A 147 5.11 -5.95 7.90
CA CYS A 147 5.38 -7.08 7.03
C CYS A 147 4.70 -8.35 7.54
N TRP A 148 4.12 -9.10 6.60
CA TRP A 148 3.65 -10.47 6.81
C TRP A 148 4.54 -11.39 6.00
N LYS A 149 5.03 -12.45 6.66
CA LYS A 149 5.97 -13.40 6.09
C LYS A 149 5.38 -14.80 6.13
N ASP A 150 6.00 -15.69 5.36
CA ASP A 150 5.68 -17.11 5.32
C ASP A 150 4.22 -17.38 4.92
N GLU A 151 3.70 -16.55 4.00
CA GLU A 151 2.39 -16.77 3.41
C GLU A 151 2.32 -18.15 2.76
N THR A 152 1.30 -18.93 3.12
CA THR A 152 1.08 -20.26 2.57
C THR A 152 -0.24 -20.27 1.83
N ILE A 153 -0.18 -20.21 0.51
CA ILE A 153 -1.31 -20.40 -0.40
C ILE A 153 -1.03 -21.66 -1.21
N GLN A 154 -1.94 -22.64 -1.16
CA GLN A 154 -1.79 -23.86 -1.96
C GLN A 154 -2.12 -23.59 -3.42
N ASP A 155 -1.41 -24.27 -4.31
CA ASP A 155 -1.72 -24.25 -5.74
C ASP A 155 -3.01 -25.04 -6.00
N GLY A 156 -3.92 -24.42 -6.75
CA GLY A 156 -5.22 -25.00 -7.06
C GLY A 156 -6.21 -24.90 -5.89
N LEU A 157 -7.50 -24.94 -6.23
CA LEU A 157 -8.58 -24.96 -5.25
C LEU A 157 -9.10 -26.40 -5.16
N PHE A 158 -8.95 -27.03 -3.99
CA PHE A 158 -9.38 -28.42 -3.71
C PHE A 158 -8.66 -29.54 -4.47
N VAL A 159 -7.63 -29.23 -5.25
CA VAL A 159 -6.76 -30.24 -5.88
C VAL A 159 -5.56 -30.44 -4.98
N LYS A 160 -5.49 -31.59 -4.31
CA LYS A 160 -4.28 -31.95 -3.58
C LYS A 160 -3.22 -32.38 -4.60
N PRO A 161 -1.95 -31.95 -4.46
CA PRO A 161 -0.86 -32.52 -5.24
C PRO A 161 -0.90 -34.04 -5.09
N SER A 162 -0.90 -34.78 -6.20
CA SER A 162 -0.66 -36.22 -6.16
C SER A 162 0.73 -36.46 -5.56
N GLU A 163 0.78 -37.28 -4.50
CA GLU A 163 2.02 -37.72 -3.83
C GLU A 163 3.02 -38.35 -4.81
#